data_AF-A0AAW6BMY8-F1
#
_entry.id   AF-A0AAW6BMY8-F1
#
_cell.length_a   1.000
_cell.length_b   1.000
_cell.length_c   1.000
_cell.angle_alpha   90.00
_cell.angle_beta   90.00
_cell.angle_gamma   90.00
#
_symmetry.space_group_name_H-M   'P 1'
#
loop_
_entity.id
_entity.type
_entity.pdbx_description
1 polymer ?
#
loop_
_entity_poly.entity_id
_entity_poly.type
_entity_poly.pdbx_seq_one_letter_code
_entity_poly.pdbx_strand_id
1 'polypeptide(L)'
;MNFFDELKASLEEAVEIKQGNKAAARVTRYEVADVKAIHAQLNISQAEMAEALSTSLDTIKSWEQKRRNPTGLAAKVLAIIQENPNFYKALATH
;
A
#
# COMPACT_ATOMS: atom_id res chain seq x y z
N MET A 1 1.72 8.04 40.42
CA MET A 1 1.78 6.74 39.71
C MET A 1 3.24 6.32 39.62
N ASN A 2 3.53 5.04 39.81
CA ASN A 2 4.88 4.51 39.64
C ASN A 2 5.06 4.04 38.19
N PHE A 3 6.28 4.11 37.66
CA PHE A 3 6.61 3.72 36.28
C PHE A 3 6.21 2.28 35.95
N PHE A 4 6.29 1.37 36.93
CA PHE A 4 5.84 0.00 36.79
C PHE A 4 4.33 -0.09 36.48
N ASP A 5 3.51 0.73 37.14
CA ASP A 5 2.06 0.73 36.95
C ASP A 5 1.69 1.23 35.55
N GLU A 6 2.42 2.23 35.04
CA GLU A 6 2.26 2.75 33.68
C GLU A 6 2.64 1.72 32.61
N LEU A 7 3.74 0.99 32.82
CA LEU A 7 4.15 -0.09 31.92
C LEU A 7 3.13 -1.24 31.89
N LYS A 8 2.63 -1.64 33.07
CA LYS A 8 1.61 -2.68 33.18
C LYS A 8 0.33 -2.28 32.45
N ALA A 9 -0.15 -1.06 32.67
CA ALA A 9 -1.35 -0.54 32.01
C ALA A 9 -1.20 -0.51 30.48
N SER A 10 -0.03 -0.11 29.97
CA SER A 10 0.26 -0.09 28.53
C SER A 10 0.26 -1.49 27.91
N LEU A 11 0.79 -2.50 28.62
CA LEU A 11 0.77 -3.89 28.19
C LEU A 11 -0.64 -4.48 28.17
N GLU A 12 -1.45 -4.21 29.19
CA GLU A 12 -2.86 -4.65 29.26
C GLU A 12 -3.67 -4.03 28.12
N GLU A 13 -3.48 -2.73 27.86
CA GLU A 13 -4.10 -2.03 26.73
C GLU A 13 -3.68 -2.65 25.37
N ALA A 14 -2.41 -3.02 25.20
CA ALA A 14 -1.95 -3.67 23.97
C ALA A 14 -2.63 -5.04 23.74
N VAL A 15 -2.92 -5.80 24.81
CA VAL A 15 -3.65 -7.07 24.72
C VAL A 15 -5.11 -6.83 24.31
N GLU A 16 -5.79 -5.85 24.91
CA GLU A 16 -7.17 -5.52 24.55
C GLU A 16 -7.30 -5.04 23.12
N ILE A 17 -6.35 -4.22 22.64
CA ILE A 17 -6.28 -3.79 21.24
C ILE A 17 -6.11 -5.00 20.31
N LYS A 18 -5.20 -5.92 20.65
CA LYS A 18 -4.96 -7.12 19.84
C LYS A 18 -6.19 -8.04 19.78
N GLN A 19 -6.98 -8.12 20.86
CA GLN A 19 -8.21 -8.89 20.92
C GLN A 19 -9.40 -8.19 20.26
N GLY A 20 -9.27 -6.91 19.88
CA GLY A 20 -10.36 -6.12 19.33
C GLY A 20 -11.34 -5.57 20.38
N ASN A 21 -11.05 -5.74 21.67
CA ASN A 21 -11.87 -5.26 22.78
C ASN A 21 -11.69 -3.76 23.03
N LYS A 22 -10.60 -3.17 22.50
CA LYS A 22 -10.28 -1.75 22.60
C LYS A 22 -9.74 -1.21 21.27
N ALA A 23 -10.14 0.01 20.91
CA ALA A 23 -9.62 0.67 19.71
C ALA A 23 -8.21 1.21 19.97
N ALA A 24 -7.31 1.03 18.99
CA ALA A 24 -5.96 1.60 19.09
C ALA A 24 -6.01 3.13 19.09
N ALA A 25 -5.26 3.77 19.99
CA ALA A 25 -5.19 5.23 20.09
C ALA A 25 -4.70 5.91 18.80
N ARG A 26 -3.87 5.22 18.02
CA ARG A 26 -3.44 5.64 16.69
C ARG A 26 -3.24 4.42 15.79
N VAL A 27 -3.79 4.49 14.58
CA VAL A 27 -3.56 3.48 13.53
C VAL A 27 -2.84 4.18 12.37
N THR A 28 -1.61 3.76 12.07
CA THR A 28 -0.96 4.13 10.80
C THR A 28 -1.21 2.99 9.81
N ARG A 29 -2.08 3.21 8.82
CA ARG A 29 -2.24 2.28 7.71
C ARG A 29 -1.21 2.59 6.63
N TYR A 30 -0.45 1.58 6.23
CA TYR A 30 0.38 1.63 5.03
C TYR A 30 -0.32 0.78 3.97
N GLU A 31 -1.18 1.42 3.17
CA GLU A 31 -1.72 0.73 2.00
C GLU A 31 -0.63 0.66 0.94
N VAL A 32 0.02 -0.49 0.87
CA VAL A 32 0.95 -0.79 -0.21
C VAL A 32 0.08 -1.25 -1.39
N ALA A 33 0.10 -0.46 -2.47
CA ALA A 33 -0.63 -0.80 -3.68
C ALA A 33 -0.19 -2.18 -4.20
N ASP A 34 -1.16 -3.07 -4.41
CA ASP A 34 -0.91 -4.36 -5.04
C ASP A 34 -0.84 -4.18 -6.55
N VAL A 35 0.36 -3.85 -7.03
CA VAL A 35 0.63 -3.58 -8.46
C VAL A 35 0.21 -4.76 -9.35
N LYS A 36 0.31 -5.99 -8.83
CA LYS A 36 -0.07 -7.19 -9.56
C LYS A 36 -1.58 -7.26 -9.75
N ALA A 37 -2.33 -7.00 -8.68
CA ALA A 37 -3.79 -6.95 -8.74
C ALA A 37 -4.27 -5.82 -9.68
N ILE A 38 -3.62 -4.66 -9.63
CA ILE A 38 -3.98 -3.50 -10.46
C ILE A 38 -3.80 -3.82 -11.95
N HIS A 39 -2.63 -4.32 -12.38
CA HIS A 39 -2.43 -4.62 -13.82
C HIS A 39 -3.34 -5.76 -14.29
N ALA A 40 -3.59 -6.76 -13.44
CA ALA A 40 -4.47 -7.87 -13.77
C ALA A 40 -5.93 -7.41 -13.95
N GLN A 41 -6.39 -6.48 -13.09
CA GLN A 41 -7.72 -5.86 -13.23
C GLN A 41 -7.85 -5.06 -14.53
N LEU A 42 -6.77 -4.43 -14.99
CA LEU A 42 -6.72 -3.69 -16.25
C LEU A 42 -6.53 -4.59 -17.48
N ASN A 43 -6.23 -5.88 -17.28
CA ASN A 43 -5.88 -6.83 -18.33
C ASN A 43 -4.70 -6.36 -19.21
N ILE A 44 -3.66 -5.81 -18.58
CA ILE A 44 -2.42 -5.37 -19.23
C ILE A 44 -1.22 -6.14 -18.70
N SER A 45 -0.14 -6.18 -19.46
CA SER A 45 1.14 -6.77 -19.07
C SER A 45 1.91 -5.87 -18.09
N GLN A 46 2.88 -6.47 -17.40
CA GLN A 46 3.84 -5.73 -16.57
C GLN A 46 4.63 -4.68 -17.37
N ALA A 47 4.88 -4.95 -18.67
CA ALA A 47 5.63 -4.04 -19.53
C ALA A 47 4.79 -2.79 -19.89
N GLU A 48 3.52 -2.97 -20.24
CA GLU A 48 2.59 -1.86 -20.51
C GLU A 48 2.36 -1.00 -19.27
N MET A 49 2.30 -1.62 -18.08
CA MET A 49 2.24 -0.87 -16.81
C MET A 49 3.54 -0.09 -16.56
N ALA A 50 4.70 -0.68 -16.84
CA ALA A 50 5.99 -0.03 -16.65
C ALA A 50 6.13 1.20 -17.55
N GLU A 51 5.72 1.08 -18.82
CA GLU A 51 5.71 2.16 -19.81
C GLU A 51 4.79 3.30 -19.37
N ALA A 52 3.53 3.01 -19.02
CA ALA A 52 2.57 4.03 -18.60
C ALA A 52 2.98 4.80 -17.33
N LEU A 53 3.75 4.17 -16.45
CA LEU A 53 4.28 4.81 -15.24
C LEU A 53 5.68 5.42 -15.43
N SER A 54 6.25 5.35 -16.63
CA SER A 54 7.63 5.77 -16.92
C SER A 54 8.65 5.12 -15.96
N THR A 55 8.52 3.81 -15.73
CA THR A 55 9.40 3.02 -14.85
C THR A 55 10.00 1.83 -15.61
N SER A 56 11.02 1.18 -15.03
CA SER A 56 11.54 -0.06 -15.61
C SER A 56 10.63 -1.26 -15.30
N LEU A 57 10.64 -2.26 -16.19
CA LEU A 57 10.00 -3.55 -15.93
C LEU A 57 10.46 -4.19 -14.62
N ASP A 58 11.76 -4.05 -14.29
CA ASP A 58 12.31 -4.53 -13.03
C ASP A 58 11.75 -3.81 -11.80
N THR A 59 11.36 -2.54 -11.94
CA THR A 59 10.69 -1.79 -10.87
C THR A 59 9.31 -2.38 -10.59
N ILE A 60 8.50 -2.63 -11.63
CA ILE A 60 7.20 -3.29 -11.50
C ILE A 60 7.36 -4.69 -10.86
N LYS A 61 8.28 -5.52 -11.37
CA LYS A 61 8.55 -6.84 -10.80
C LYS A 61 8.98 -6.78 -9.33
N SER A 62 9.81 -5.80 -8.96
CA SER A 62 10.25 -5.59 -7.58
C SER A 62 9.09 -5.23 -6.65
N TRP A 63 8.14 -4.42 -7.13
CA TRP A 63 6.92 -4.09 -6.40
C TRP A 63 5.99 -5.29 -6.24
N GLU A 64 5.74 -6.04 -7.30
CA GLU A 64 4.89 -7.23 -7.25
C GLU A 64 5.47 -8.34 -6.35
N GLN A 65 6.80 -8.46 -6.30
CA GLN A 65 7.51 -9.39 -5.42
C GLN A 65 7.69 -8.86 -4.00
N LYS A 66 7.21 -7.63 -3.69
CA LYS A 66 7.36 -6.96 -2.39
C LYS A 66 8.81 -6.78 -1.94
N ARG A 67 9.77 -6.78 -2.88
CA ARG A 67 11.19 -6.45 -2.59
C ARG A 67 11.36 -4.96 -2.34
N ARG A 68 10.56 -4.14 -3.02
CA ARG A 68 10.38 -2.71 -2.78
C ARG A 68 8.89 -2.41 -2.86
N ASN A 69 8.48 -1.26 -2.35
CA ASN A 69 7.10 -0.79 -2.48
C ASN A 69 7.06 0.51 -3.29
N PRO A 70 5.99 0.76 -4.06
CA PRO A 70 5.79 2.07 -4.66
C PRO A 70 5.67 3.12 -3.55
N THR A 71 6.28 4.27 -3.75
CA THR A 71 6.25 5.39 -2.80
C THR A 71 6.02 6.72 -3.53
N GLY A 72 5.73 7.77 -2.78
CA GLY A 72 5.56 9.12 -3.33
C GLY A 72 4.48 9.19 -4.42
N LEU A 73 4.83 9.74 -5.58
CA LEU A 73 3.90 9.92 -6.70
C LEU A 73 3.43 8.58 -7.28
N ALA A 74 4.31 7.59 -7.42
CA ALA A 74 3.95 6.27 -7.97
C ALA A 74 2.86 5.60 -7.14
N ALA A 75 2.96 5.66 -5.80
CA ALA A 75 1.94 5.12 -4.91
C ALA A 75 0.59 5.83 -5.08
N LYS A 76 0.59 7.16 -5.21
CA LYS A 76 -0.63 7.96 -5.45
C LYS A 76 -1.27 7.63 -6.79
N VAL A 77 -0.48 7.52 -7.86
CA VAL A 77 -0.98 7.17 -9.18
C VAL A 77 -1.57 5.77 -9.19
N LEU A 78 -0.90 4.78 -8.59
CA LEU A 78 -1.42 3.43 -8.48
C LEU A 78 -2.73 3.37 -7.68
N ALA A 79 -2.86 4.15 -6.60
CA ALA A 79 -4.12 4.25 -5.85
C ALA A 79 -5.25 4.85 -6.72
N ILE A 80 -4.96 5.91 -7.48
CA ILE A 80 -5.95 6.52 -8.40
C ILE A 80 -6.36 5.53 -9.49
N ILE A 81 -5.42 4.76 -10.05
CA ILE A 81 -5.73 3.73 -11.05
C ILE A 81 -6.61 2.63 -10.44
N GLN A 82 -6.33 2.23 -9.20
CA GLN A 82 -7.11 1.22 -8.48
C GLN A 82 -8.56 1.69 -8.22
N GLU A 83 -8.75 2.96 -7.85
CA GLU A 83 -10.06 3.57 -7.66
C GLU A 83 -10.79 3.85 -8.99
N ASN A 84 -10.05 4.23 -10.02
CA ASN A 84 -10.57 4.57 -11.35
C ASN A 84 -9.71 3.93 -12.46
N PRO A 85 -10.04 2.69 -12.88
CA PRO A 85 -9.30 1.97 -13.91
C PRO A 85 -9.20 2.70 -15.26
N ASN A 86 -10.14 3.60 -15.59
CA ASN A 86 -10.08 4.37 -16.82
C ASN A 86 -8.93 5.41 -16.82
N PHE A 87 -8.43 5.80 -15.66
CA PHE A 87 -7.31 6.75 -15.55
C PHE A 87 -6.03 6.22 -16.21
N TYR A 88 -5.84 4.89 -16.23
CA TYR A 88 -4.73 4.26 -16.94
C TYR A 88 -4.68 4.66 -18.42
N LYS A 89 -5.83 4.77 -19.11
CA LYS A 89 -5.89 5.14 -20.53
C LYS A 89 -5.35 6.54 -20.79
N ALA A 90 -5.62 7.47 -19.86
CA ALA A 90 -5.08 8.82 -19.95
C ALA A 90 -3.56 8.85 -19.79
N LEU A 91 -3.02 8.02 -18.88
CA LEU A 91 -1.57 7.87 -18.71
C LEU A 91 -0.90 7.22 -19.93
N ALA A 92 -1.49 6.16 -20.48
CA ALA A 92 -0.92 5.42 -21.61
C ALA A 92 -0.91 6.20 -22.94
N THR A 93 -1.56 7.37 -22.99
CA THR A 93 -1.62 8.22 -24.21
C THR A 93 -0.47 9.24 -24.26
N HIS A 94 0.24 9.45 -23.15
CA HIS A 94 1.34 10.42 -23.03
C HIS A 94 2.70 9.71 -23.07
#